data_AF-A0A2K1Y1R3-F1
#
_entry.id   AF-A0A2K1Y1R3-F1
#
_cell.length_a   1.000
_cell.length_b   1.000
_cell.length_c   1.000
_cell.angle_alpha   90.00
_cell.angle_beta   90.00
_cell.angle_gamma   90.00
#
_symmetry.space_group_name_H-M   'P 1'
#
loop_
_entity.id
_entity.type
_entity.pdbx_description
1 polymer ?
#
loop_
_entity_poly.entity_id
_entity_poly.type
_entity_poly.pdbx_seq_one_letter_code
_entity_poly.pdbx_strand_id
1 'polypeptide(L)'
;MASRCVLAIFVLIAAIVPMTTLATEYIVGDESGWTLGFDYHAWAAGKNFLVGDELVFKYPVGAHNVFKVNGTEFQNCIIPPADRALTSGDDTIVLASPGKKWYICGVGKHCEFGQKLAITVQSLAPTPSPAPSPLYAKPDEAVKGKRPFFTLRWW
;
A
#
# COMPACT_ATOMS: atom_id res chain seq x y z
N MET A 1 -6.25 38.82 23.67
CA MET A 1 -6.80 37.44 23.69
C MET A 1 -7.10 36.91 22.28
N ALA A 2 -7.59 37.73 21.34
CA ALA A 2 -7.90 37.31 19.96
C ALA A 2 -6.73 36.66 19.18
N SER A 3 -5.49 37.13 19.37
CA SER A 3 -4.31 36.61 18.66
C SER A 3 -3.94 35.16 19.03
N ARG A 4 -4.19 34.74 20.28
CA ARG A 4 -3.90 33.36 20.74
C ARG A 4 -4.92 32.35 20.23
N CYS A 5 -6.18 32.78 20.05
CA CYS A 5 -7.23 31.95 19.46
C CYS A 5 -6.99 31.73 17.96
N VAL A 6 -6.55 32.76 17.23
CA VAL A 6 -6.23 32.64 15.79
C VAL A 6 -5.04 31.70 15.57
N LEU A 7 -3.99 31.80 16.39
CA LEU A 7 -2.84 30.88 16.32
C LEU A 7 -3.21 29.43 16.66
N ALA A 8 -4.08 29.21 17.66
CA ALA A 8 -4.55 27.87 18.03
C ALA A 8 -5.37 27.20 16.92
N ILE A 9 -6.17 27.98 16.17
CA ILE A 9 -6.96 27.48 15.03
C ILE A 9 -6.06 27.11 13.85
N PHE A 10 -5.01 27.89 13.56
CA PHE A 10 -4.04 27.56 12.51
C PHE A 10 -3.22 26.28 12.82
N VAL A 11 -2.87 26.06 14.09
CA VAL A 11 -2.15 24.84 14.53
C VAL A 11 -3.04 23.59 14.46
N LEU A 12 -4.34 23.72 14.73
CA LEU A 12 -5.31 22.62 14.63
C LEU A 12 -5.60 22.19 13.19
N ILE A 13 -5.59 23.12 12.22
CA ILE A 13 -5.84 22.81 10.80
C ILE A 13 -4.62 22.13 10.14
N ALA A 14 -3.40 22.42 10.62
CA ALA A 14 -2.18 21.76 10.11
C ALA A 14 -2.02 20.29 10.55
N ALA A 15 -2.80 19.82 11.55
CA ALA A 15 -2.64 18.50 12.15
C ALA A 15 -3.41 17.37 11.43
N ILE A 16 -4.18 17.67 10.38
CA ILE A 16 -4.97 16.69 9.63
C ILE A 16 -4.67 16.82 8.14
N VAL A 17 -3.41 16.63 7.76
CA VAL A 17 -3.10 16.30 6.36
C VAL A 17 -3.21 14.78 6.25
N PRO A 18 -4.29 14.22 5.65
CA PRO A 18 -4.31 12.79 5.36
C PRO A 18 -3.13 12.47 4.46
N MET A 19 -2.27 11.53 4.89
CA MET A 19 -1.23 10.99 4.02
C MET A 19 -1.95 10.20 2.91
N THR A 20 -2.16 10.84 1.76
CA THR A 20 -2.60 10.14 0.57
C THR A 20 -1.41 9.31 0.09
N THR A 21 -1.37 8.01 0.39
CA THR A 21 -0.37 7.11 -0.19
C THR A 21 -0.76 6.89 -1.65
N LEU A 22 -0.13 7.64 -2.55
CA LEU A 22 -0.19 7.33 -3.97
C LEU A 22 0.51 5.99 -4.19
N ALA A 23 -0.05 5.16 -5.09
CA ALA A 23 0.62 3.95 -5.55
C ALA A 23 1.98 4.33 -6.15
N THR A 24 3.04 3.65 -5.73
CA THR A 24 4.39 3.87 -6.25
C THR A 24 4.60 3.02 -7.49
N GLU A 25 5.11 3.63 -8.55
CA GLU A 25 5.56 2.93 -9.75
C GLU A 25 7.06 2.60 -9.61
N TYR A 26 7.43 1.33 -9.79
CA TYR A 26 8.81 0.87 -9.82
C TYR A 26 9.18 0.38 -11.22
N ILE A 27 10.02 1.14 -11.92
CA ILE A 27 10.62 0.70 -13.18
C ILE A 27 11.68 -0.35 -12.86
N VAL A 28 11.43 -1.61 -13.23
CA VAL A 28 12.31 -2.72 -12.91
C VAL A 28 13.65 -2.57 -13.62
N GLY A 29 14.73 -2.44 -12.85
CA GLY A 29 16.08 -2.18 -13.37
C GLY A 29 16.38 -0.71 -13.65
N ASP A 30 15.51 0.22 -13.25
CA ASP A 30 15.64 1.66 -13.45
C ASP A 30 15.97 1.98 -14.92
N GLU A 31 17.03 2.74 -15.19
CA GLU A 31 17.45 3.09 -16.56
C GLU A 31 17.94 1.89 -17.40
N SER A 32 18.32 0.78 -16.75
CA SER A 32 18.76 -0.44 -17.46
C SER A 32 17.61 -1.29 -17.98
N GLY A 33 16.42 -1.13 -17.39
CA GLY A 33 15.23 -1.91 -17.71
C GLY A 33 15.35 -3.41 -17.41
N TRP A 34 14.51 -4.20 -18.09
CA TRP A 34 14.47 -5.65 -17.98
C TRP A 34 15.44 -6.30 -18.99
N THR A 35 16.64 -6.63 -18.54
CA THR A 35 17.79 -7.06 -19.36
C THR A 35 18.65 -8.12 -18.65
N LEU A 36 19.62 -8.68 -19.38
CA LEU A 36 20.66 -9.57 -18.84
C LEU A 36 21.80 -8.77 -18.21
N GLY A 37 22.57 -9.42 -17.31
CA GLY A 37 23.77 -8.83 -16.72
C GLY A 37 23.50 -7.73 -15.69
N PHE A 38 22.26 -7.62 -15.21
CA PHE A 38 21.83 -6.66 -14.20
C PHE A 38 21.49 -7.37 -12.88
N ASP A 39 21.90 -6.78 -11.75
CA ASP A 39 21.64 -7.35 -10.43
C ASP A 39 20.28 -6.90 -9.87
N TYR A 40 19.24 -7.68 -10.19
CA TYR A 40 17.89 -7.42 -9.69
C TYR A 40 17.73 -7.63 -8.18
N HIS A 41 18.61 -8.41 -7.55
CA HIS A 41 18.58 -8.57 -6.10
C HIS A 41 19.07 -7.30 -5.41
N ALA A 42 20.19 -6.74 -5.86
CA ALA A 42 20.68 -5.45 -5.39
C ALA A 42 19.69 -4.33 -5.71
N TRP A 43 19.08 -4.32 -6.90
CA TRP A 43 18.07 -3.33 -7.26
C TRP A 43 16.85 -3.36 -6.34
N ALA A 44 16.37 -4.54 -5.97
CA ALA A 44 15.25 -4.70 -5.05
C ALA A 44 15.60 -4.37 -3.59
N ALA A 45 16.89 -4.40 -3.23
CA ALA A 45 17.33 -4.16 -1.86
C ALA A 45 16.98 -2.73 -1.39
N GLY A 46 16.42 -2.63 -0.19
CA GLY A 46 16.03 -1.34 0.42
C GLY A 46 14.75 -0.71 -0.15
N LYS A 47 14.14 -1.28 -1.20
CA LYS A 47 12.84 -0.84 -1.71
C LYS A 47 11.70 -1.40 -0.85
N ASN A 48 10.68 -0.57 -0.62
CA ASN A 48 9.49 -0.93 0.15
C ASN A 48 8.29 -1.09 -0.79
N PHE A 49 8.08 -2.32 -1.26
CA PHE A 49 6.92 -2.64 -2.09
C PHE A 49 5.68 -2.79 -1.22
N LEU A 50 4.64 -2.00 -1.51
CA LEU A 50 3.37 -2.00 -0.81
C LEU A 50 2.26 -2.57 -1.70
N VAL A 51 1.18 -3.03 -1.07
CA VAL A 51 -0.03 -3.37 -1.82
C VAL A 51 -0.55 -2.13 -2.55
N GLY A 52 -0.81 -2.27 -3.84
CA GLY A 52 -1.27 -1.19 -4.72
C GLY A 52 -0.15 -0.56 -5.56
N ASP A 53 1.12 -0.77 -5.21
CA ASP A 53 2.25 -0.35 -6.04
C ASP A 53 2.30 -1.13 -7.37
N GLU A 54 3.08 -0.63 -8.32
CA GLU A 54 3.22 -1.21 -9.65
C GLU A 54 4.68 -1.54 -9.96
N LEU A 55 4.90 -2.68 -10.63
CA LEU A 55 6.16 -3.00 -11.29
C LEU A 55 6.01 -2.78 -12.79
N VAL A 56 6.91 -2.01 -13.39
CA VAL A 56 6.92 -1.74 -14.83
C VAL A 56 8.17 -2.36 -15.45
N PHE A 57 7.96 -3.31 -16.36
CA PHE A 57 9.03 -4.03 -17.05
C PHE A 57 9.19 -3.48 -18.47
N LYS A 58 10.29 -2.76 -18.69
CA LYS A 58 10.61 -2.16 -20.00
C LYS A 58 11.71 -2.93 -20.70
N TYR A 59 11.49 -3.33 -21.94
CA TYR A 59 12.43 -4.09 -22.76
C TYR A 59 12.06 -4.06 -24.25
N PRO A 60 13.02 -4.30 -25.17
CA PRO A 60 12.70 -4.40 -26.60
C PRO A 60 11.73 -5.56 -26.87
N VAL A 61 10.64 -5.28 -27.59
CA VAL A 61 9.64 -6.29 -27.95
C VAL A 61 10.29 -7.48 -28.64
N GLY A 62 9.98 -8.69 -28.16
CA GLY A 62 10.54 -9.94 -28.68
C GLY A 62 11.92 -10.31 -28.14
N ALA A 63 12.64 -9.41 -27.46
CA ALA A 63 13.93 -9.74 -26.83
C ALA A 63 13.76 -10.44 -25.47
N HIS A 64 12.74 -10.03 -24.72
CA HIS A 64 12.43 -10.56 -23.39
C HIS A 64 10.93 -10.80 -23.24
N ASN A 65 10.55 -11.36 -22.10
CA ASN A 65 9.18 -11.50 -21.65
C ASN A 65 9.17 -11.53 -20.11
N VAL A 66 7.98 -11.48 -19.52
CA VAL A 66 7.80 -11.53 -18.08
C VAL A 66 6.81 -12.63 -17.72
N PHE A 67 7.26 -13.59 -16.93
CA PHE A 67 6.39 -14.55 -16.26
C PHE A 67 6.30 -14.24 -14.77
N LYS A 68 5.08 -14.24 -14.23
CA LYS A 68 4.87 -14.36 -12.79
C LYS A 68 4.87 -15.84 -12.41
N VAL A 69 5.71 -16.23 -11.47
CA VAL A 69 5.95 -17.63 -11.09
C VAL A 69 5.90 -17.82 -9.58
N ASN A 70 5.92 -19.07 -9.13
CA ASN A 70 6.11 -19.40 -7.72
C ASN A 70 7.60 -19.52 -7.34
N GLY A 71 7.89 -19.69 -6.05
CA GLY A 71 9.26 -19.77 -5.55
C GLY A 71 10.08 -20.93 -6.13
N THR A 72 9.48 -22.11 -6.32
CA THR A 72 10.16 -23.28 -6.90
C THR A 72 10.50 -23.05 -8.37
N GLU A 73 9.54 -22.54 -9.14
CA GLU A 73 9.73 -22.19 -10.55
C GLU A 73 10.79 -21.09 -10.71
N PHE A 74 10.80 -20.10 -9.83
CA PHE A 74 11.83 -19.06 -9.79
C PHE A 74 13.23 -19.63 -9.54
N GLN A 75 13.39 -20.50 -8.55
CA GLN A 75 14.70 -21.06 -8.21
C GLN A 75 15.25 -21.93 -9.34
N ASN A 76 14.38 -22.72 -9.97
CA ASN A 76 14.78 -23.69 -10.99
C ASN A 76 14.61 -23.17 -12.43
N CYS A 77 14.22 -21.90 -12.61
CA CYS A 77 13.92 -21.32 -13.93
C CYS A 77 12.94 -22.17 -14.76
N ILE A 78 11.89 -22.67 -14.11
CA ILE A 78 10.85 -23.45 -14.80
C ILE A 78 9.96 -22.47 -15.56
N ILE A 79 9.97 -22.57 -16.88
CA ILE A 79 9.23 -21.67 -17.77
C ILE A 79 7.78 -22.15 -17.94
N PRO A 80 6.77 -21.34 -17.56
CA PRO A 80 5.37 -21.67 -17.81
C PRO A 80 5.02 -21.69 -19.31
N PRO A 81 3.82 -22.18 -19.69
CA PRO A 81 3.32 -22.07 -21.05
C PRO A 81 3.32 -20.62 -21.57
N ALA A 82 3.65 -20.44 -22.85
CA ALA A 82 3.93 -19.13 -23.45
C ALA A 82 2.74 -18.15 -23.44
N ASP A 83 1.51 -18.64 -23.38
CA ASP A 83 0.28 -17.84 -23.29
C ASP A 83 0.12 -17.11 -21.94
N ARG A 84 0.94 -17.47 -20.94
CA ARG A 84 1.00 -16.79 -19.63
C ARG A 84 2.06 -15.69 -19.56
N ALA A 85 2.84 -15.50 -20.63
CA ALA A 85 3.87 -14.47 -20.68
C ALA A 85 3.25 -13.11 -20.97
N LEU A 86 3.76 -12.08 -20.29
CA LEU A 86 3.62 -10.71 -20.75
C LEU A 86 4.75 -10.43 -21.74
N THR A 87 4.43 -9.77 -22.85
CA THR A 87 5.31 -9.67 -24.04
C THR A 87 5.27 -8.30 -24.71
N SER A 88 4.64 -7.29 -24.10
CA SER A 88 4.41 -5.99 -24.78
C SER A 88 5.67 -5.13 -24.89
N GLY A 89 6.71 -5.41 -24.10
CA GLY A 89 7.90 -4.56 -23.97
C GLY A 89 7.75 -3.39 -22.99
N ASP A 90 6.53 -3.14 -22.48
CA ASP A 90 6.23 -2.18 -21.41
C ASP A 90 5.09 -2.75 -20.54
N ASP A 91 5.41 -3.82 -19.82
CA ASP A 91 4.41 -4.58 -19.04
C ASP A 91 4.31 -4.07 -17.62
N THR A 92 3.10 -3.67 -17.21
CA THR A 92 2.79 -3.24 -15.83
C THR A 92 2.12 -4.35 -15.02
N ILE A 93 2.61 -4.58 -13.81
CA ILE A 93 2.03 -5.54 -12.85
C ILE A 93 1.69 -4.82 -11.55
N VAL A 94 0.40 -4.76 -11.22
CA VAL A 94 -0.08 -4.25 -9.93
C VAL A 94 0.18 -5.28 -8.81
N LEU A 95 0.76 -4.81 -7.72
CA LEU A 95 1.04 -5.59 -6.51
C LEU A 95 -0.22 -5.69 -5.64
N ALA A 96 -1.15 -6.55 -6.07
CA ALA A 96 -2.49 -6.62 -5.47
C ALA A 96 -2.56 -7.32 -4.10
N SER A 97 -1.50 -7.98 -3.64
CA SER A 97 -1.52 -8.70 -2.36
C SER A 97 -0.15 -8.76 -1.69
N PRO A 98 -0.11 -8.84 -0.34
CA PRO A 98 1.14 -9.00 0.38
C PRO A 98 1.87 -10.31 0.05
N GLY A 99 3.09 -10.43 0.55
CA GLY A 99 3.92 -11.62 0.47
C GLY A 99 4.93 -11.61 -0.67
N LYS A 100 5.68 -12.71 -0.77
CA LYS A 100 6.72 -12.85 -1.79
C LYS A 100 6.12 -12.96 -3.19
N LYS A 101 6.73 -12.28 -4.16
CA LYS A 101 6.40 -12.34 -5.58
C LYS A 101 7.68 -12.64 -6.37
N TRP A 102 7.55 -13.41 -7.43
CA TRP A 102 8.66 -13.83 -8.27
C TRP A 102 8.33 -13.64 -9.74
N TYR A 103 9.32 -13.13 -10.47
CA TYR A 103 9.22 -12.85 -11.89
C TYR A 103 10.48 -13.33 -12.61
N ILE A 104 10.32 -13.90 -13.80
CA ILE A 104 11.43 -14.41 -14.61
C ILE A 104 11.26 -14.06 -16.08
N CYS A 105 12.37 -14.00 -16.82
CA CYS A 105 12.36 -14.05 -18.27
C CYS A 105 12.50 -15.49 -18.74
N GLY A 106 11.59 -15.95 -19.58
CA GLY A 106 11.59 -17.32 -20.14
C GLY A 106 12.18 -17.45 -21.54
N VAL A 107 12.84 -16.41 -22.05
CA VAL A 107 13.53 -16.48 -23.34
C VAL A 107 14.86 -17.24 -23.17
N GLY A 108 15.03 -18.34 -23.90
CA GLY A 108 16.29 -19.10 -23.92
C GLY A 108 16.76 -19.51 -22.51
N LYS A 109 17.94 -19.01 -22.10
CA LYS A 109 18.53 -19.22 -20.77
C LYS A 109 18.60 -17.94 -19.92
N HIS A 110 17.73 -16.97 -20.19
CA HIS A 110 17.83 -15.64 -19.58
C HIS A 110 17.62 -15.68 -18.07
N CYS A 111 16.68 -16.49 -17.57
CA CYS A 111 16.46 -16.67 -16.14
C CYS A 111 17.71 -17.23 -15.43
N GLU A 112 18.35 -18.24 -16.02
CA GLU A 112 19.55 -18.88 -15.49
C GLU A 112 20.76 -17.93 -15.47
N PHE A 113 20.80 -16.99 -16.41
CA PHE A 113 21.77 -15.89 -16.43
C PHE A 113 21.36 -14.66 -15.62
N GLY A 114 20.36 -14.80 -14.74
CA GLY A 114 20.06 -13.83 -13.70
C GLY A 114 18.94 -12.84 -14.04
N GLN A 115 18.28 -12.95 -15.18
CA GLN A 115 17.11 -12.11 -15.50
C GLN A 115 15.85 -12.62 -14.79
N LYS A 116 15.85 -12.41 -13.47
CA LYS A 116 14.83 -12.87 -12.53
C LYS A 116 14.76 -11.90 -11.34
N LEU A 117 13.54 -11.57 -10.91
CA LEU A 117 13.27 -10.66 -9.79
C LEU A 117 12.47 -11.36 -8.70
N ALA A 118 12.91 -11.21 -7.45
CA ALA A 118 12.14 -11.60 -6.27
C ALA A 118 11.95 -10.38 -5.37
N ILE A 119 10.71 -10.13 -4.95
CA ILE A 119 10.36 -9.04 -4.03
C ILE A 119 9.47 -9.55 -2.90
N THR A 120 9.34 -8.75 -1.84
CA THR A 120 8.37 -8.97 -0.76
C THR A 120 7.46 -7.76 -0.67
N VAL A 121 6.16 -7.98 -0.85
CA VAL A 121 5.13 -6.95 -0.77
C VAL A 121 4.56 -6.89 0.64
N GLN A 122 4.52 -5.71 1.23
CA GLN A 122 3.96 -5.47 2.57
C GLN A 122 2.49 -5.05 2.47
N SER A 123 1.67 -5.37 3.47
CA SER A 123 0.34 -4.80 3.57
C SER A 123 0.43 -3.32 3.89
N LEU A 124 -0.48 -2.51 3.34
CA LEU A 124 -0.71 -1.18 3.87
C LEU A 124 -1.12 -1.32 5.35
N ALA A 125 -0.44 -0.62 6.25
CA ALA A 125 -0.85 -0.57 7.64
C ALA A 125 -2.28 0.00 7.72
N PRO A 126 -3.16 -0.55 8.57
CA PRO A 126 -4.48 0.05 8.77
C PRO A 126 -4.30 1.50 9.23
N THR A 127 -4.94 2.43 8.53
CA THR A 127 -5.02 3.83 8.92
C THR A 127 -5.59 3.89 10.35
N PRO A 128 -5.02 4.70 11.27
CA PRO A 128 -5.64 4.88 12.57
C PRO A 128 -7.08 5.35 12.37
N SER A 129 -8.03 4.60 12.95
CA SER A 129 -9.44 4.95 12.89
C SER A 129 -9.63 6.36 13.45
N PRO A 130 -10.44 7.23 12.81
CA PRO A 130 -10.71 8.55 13.37
C PRO A 130 -11.21 8.40 14.81
N ALA A 131 -10.63 9.19 15.72
CA ALA A 131 -11.04 9.18 17.12
C ALA A 131 -12.56 9.45 17.21
N PRO A 132 -13.30 8.77 18.10
CA PRO A 132 -14.72 9.04 18.26
C PRO A 132 -14.93 10.52 18.60
N SER A 133 -15.76 11.20 17.81
CA SER A 133 -16.14 12.58 18.07
C SER A 133 -16.70 12.72 19.50
N PRO A 134 -16.31 13.75 20.28
CA PRO A 134 -16.88 13.97 21.59
C PRO A 134 -18.39 14.18 21.44
N LEU A 135 -19.18 13.27 22.01
CA LEU A 135 -20.62 13.44 22.14
C LEU A 135 -20.85 14.70 22.97
N TYR A 136 -21.39 15.74 22.34
CA TYR A 136 -21.85 16.95 23.02
C TYR A 136 -22.97 16.54 23.99
N ALA A 137 -22.64 16.40 25.27
CA ALA A 137 -23.63 16.28 26.32
C ALA A 137 -24.49 17.55 26.29
N LYS A 138 -25.78 17.40 25.95
CA LYS A 138 -26.77 18.46 26.15
C LYS A 138 -26.73 18.86 27.65
N PRO A 139 -26.63 20.15 27.98
CA PRO A 139 -26.78 20.60 29.36
C PRO A 139 -28.18 20.26 29.87
N ASP A 140 -28.23 19.61 31.04
CA ASP A 140 -29.44 19.30 31.78
C ASP A 140 -30.28 20.57 32.01
N GLU A 141 -31.53 20.54 31.55
CA GLU A 141 -32.52 21.54 31.90
C GLU A 141 -33.07 21.21 33.31
N ALA A 142 -32.82 22.11 34.24
CA ALA A 142 -33.16 22.00 35.65
C ALA A 142 -34.66 21.72 35.88
N VAL A 143 -34.97 20.56 36.47
CA VAL A 143 -36.29 20.32 37.09
C VAL A 143 -36.36 21.13 38.39
N LYS A 144 -36.93 22.33 38.27
CA LYS A 144 -37.28 23.23 39.36
C LYS A 144 -38.29 22.56 40.29
N GLY A 145 -37.89 22.36 41.54
CA GLY A 145 -38.68 21.73 42.59
C GLY A 145 -40.07 22.35 42.79
N LYS A 146 -41.07 21.49 42.94
CA LYS A 146 -42.35 21.81 43.60
C LYS A 146 -42.34 21.16 44.99
N ARG A 147 -42.67 22.00 45.98
CA ARG A 147 -42.62 21.78 47.42
C ARG A 147 -43.53 20.64 47.89
N PRO A 148 -43.24 20.04 49.07
CA PRO A 148 -44.02 18.93 49.61
C PRO A 148 -45.36 19.45 50.15
N PHE A 149 -46.42 18.70 49.93
CA PHE A 149 -47.65 18.87 50.70
C PHE A 149 -47.86 17.62 51.55
N PHE A 150 -47.65 17.81 52.85
CA PHE A 150 -48.06 16.88 53.89
C PHE A 150 -49.58 16.88 53.98
N THR A 151 -50.20 15.70 53.92
CA THR A 151 -51.47 15.41 54.59
C THR A 151 -51.46 13.98 55.14
N LEU A 152 -51.21 13.86 56.44
CA LEU A 152 -52.08 13.25 57.47
C LEU A 152 -53.37 12.58 56.92
N ARG A 153 -53.93 11.45 57.38
CA ARG A 153 -53.77 10.52 58.51
C ARG A 153 -54.98 9.54 58.38
N TRP A 154 -54.85 8.27 58.80
CA TRP A 154 -55.92 7.27 59.09
C TRP A 154 -56.83 6.87 57.90
N TRP A 155 -57.11 5.59 57.64
CA TRP A 155 -57.53 4.50 58.53
C TRP A 155 -56.73 3.22 58.31
#